data_AF-A0A2V1D6I0-F1
#
_entry.id   AF-A0A2V1D6I0-F1
#
_cell.length_a   1.000
_cell.length_b   1.000
_cell.length_c   1.000
_cell.angle_alpha   90.00
_cell.angle_beta   90.00
_cell.angle_gamma   90.00
#
_symmetry.space_group_name_H-M   'P 1'
#
loop_
_entity.id
_entity.type
_entity.pdbx_description
1 polymer ?
#
loop_
_entity_poly.entity_id
_entity_poly.type
_entity_poly.pdbx_seq_one_letter_code
_entity_poly.pdbx_strand_id
1 'polypeptide(L)'
;MIESAIDIELPDWSVLDRHVPGYPMLSSEMQNRPTLNMFRRFGALNARNLLYLQSELLDLENELKKIEYCDSVGNEKRPLYAKDCKELYTSNSPQWNLFLRIKEKLKEYNEALLQQHFLQNIPKPDKYDQADILDFIFTSKKMNNPFTAYDRYIWGVKGLPGHDSPDLIALKSRRKEDKFSNIVATYAIQPLHWCFSRFKPGYEKGQVLYQDGTVMKITYWMNGAVASIVPIACIFALYKIDTVERRIAASAGFNVLAALVTQIFTNATRGEVFAVVAM
;
A
#
# COMPACT_ATOMS: atom_id res chain seq x y z
N MET A 1 -58.33 -13.62 -13.70
CA MET A 1 -57.32 -14.64 -14.08
C MET A 1 -56.01 -13.89 -14.28
N ILE A 2 -55.50 -13.36 -13.17
CA ILE A 2 -54.28 -13.78 -12.46
C ILE A 2 -53.06 -13.64 -13.37
N GLU A 3 -52.31 -12.58 -13.03
CA GLU A 3 -50.95 -12.25 -13.40
C GLU A 3 -50.09 -13.48 -13.69
N SER A 4 -49.56 -13.56 -14.91
CA SER A 4 -48.37 -14.35 -15.19
C SER A 4 -47.22 -13.66 -14.47
N ALA A 5 -46.92 -14.13 -13.25
CA ALA A 5 -45.70 -13.79 -12.54
C ALA A 5 -44.53 -14.07 -13.49
N ILE A 6 -43.86 -13.00 -13.91
CA ILE A 6 -42.54 -13.10 -14.51
C ILE A 6 -41.67 -13.59 -13.37
N ASP A 7 -41.27 -14.86 -13.41
CA ASP A 7 -40.22 -15.41 -12.56
C ASP A 7 -38.93 -14.64 -12.88
N ILE A 8 -38.75 -13.51 -12.20
CA ILE A 8 -37.47 -12.83 -12.13
C ILE A 8 -36.63 -13.70 -11.20
N GLU A 9 -35.87 -14.65 -11.78
CA GLU A 9 -34.74 -15.26 -11.09
C GLU A 9 -33.82 -14.12 -10.68
N LEU A 10 -33.94 -13.70 -9.41
CA LEU A 10 -33.01 -12.74 -8.83
C LEU A 10 -31.61 -13.35 -8.95
N PRO A 11 -30.61 -12.60 -9.44
CA PRO A 11 -29.26 -13.11 -9.57
C PRO A 11 -28.78 -13.56 -8.19
N ASP A 12 -28.58 -14.87 -8.05
CA ASP A 12 -28.06 -15.48 -6.84
C ASP A 12 -26.57 -15.19 -6.75
N TRP A 13 -26.22 -14.11 -6.05
CA TRP A 13 -24.85 -13.72 -5.79
C TRP A 13 -24.12 -14.70 -4.84
N SER A 14 -24.81 -15.70 -4.28
CA SER A 14 -24.17 -16.83 -3.58
C SER A 14 -23.53 -17.83 -4.55
N VAL A 15 -23.74 -17.71 -5.87
CA VAL A 15 -23.09 -18.56 -6.89
C VAL A 15 -21.56 -18.37 -6.94
N LEU A 16 -21.03 -17.29 -6.36
CA LEU A 16 -19.58 -17.15 -6.09
C LEU A 16 -19.03 -18.24 -5.16
N ASP A 17 -19.87 -18.93 -4.38
CA ASP A 17 -19.49 -20.05 -3.50
C ASP A 17 -19.42 -21.41 -4.19
N ARG A 18 -19.79 -21.52 -5.48
CA ARG A 18 -19.51 -22.73 -6.27
C ARG A 18 -18.10 -22.64 -6.85
N HIS A 19 -17.12 -22.78 -5.97
CA HIS A 19 -15.72 -22.51 -6.28
C HIS A 19 -15.14 -23.51 -7.30
N VAL A 20 -15.25 -23.20 -8.59
CA VAL A 20 -14.43 -23.80 -9.64
C VAL A 20 -12.98 -23.39 -9.39
N PRO A 21 -12.02 -24.35 -9.32
CA PRO A 21 -10.61 -24.03 -9.14
C PRO A 21 -10.11 -23.06 -10.24
N GLY A 22 -9.34 -22.04 -9.85
CA GLY A 22 -8.87 -20.99 -10.74
C GLY A 22 -9.29 -19.60 -10.27
N TYR A 23 -9.53 -18.70 -11.21
CA TYR A 23 -9.93 -17.32 -10.94
C TYR A 23 -11.19 -17.18 -10.06
N PRO A 24 -12.29 -17.94 -10.29
CA PRO A 24 -13.51 -17.80 -9.48
C PRO A 24 -13.26 -18.11 -7.99
N MET A 25 -12.56 -19.21 -7.72
CA MET A 25 -12.20 -19.57 -6.35
C MET A 25 -11.21 -18.57 -5.74
N LEU A 26 -10.24 -18.07 -6.51
CA LEU A 26 -9.26 -17.10 -6.00
C LEU A 26 -9.92 -15.76 -5.66
N SER A 27 -10.85 -15.27 -6.48
CA SER A 27 -11.59 -14.04 -6.20
C SER A 27 -12.47 -14.16 -4.95
N SER A 28 -13.06 -15.33 -4.70
CA SER A 28 -13.84 -15.55 -3.49
C SER A 28 -12.95 -15.62 -2.24
N GLU A 29 -11.78 -16.26 -2.32
CA GLU A 29 -10.80 -16.24 -1.22
C GLU A 29 -10.31 -14.82 -0.92
N MET A 30 -10.05 -14.03 -1.96
CA MET A 30 -9.71 -12.61 -1.89
C MET A 30 -10.81 -11.75 -1.26
N GLN A 31 -12.09 -12.05 -1.56
CA GLN A 31 -13.24 -11.41 -0.92
C GLN A 31 -13.32 -11.73 0.58
N ASN A 32 -13.12 -13.00 0.95
CA ASN A 32 -13.14 -13.46 2.33
C ASN A 32 -11.95 -12.95 3.15
N ARG A 33 -10.78 -12.80 2.51
CA ARG A 33 -9.54 -12.33 3.11
C ARG A 33 -8.98 -11.14 2.32
N PRO A 34 -9.46 -9.91 2.59
CA PRO A 34 -9.04 -8.73 1.83
C PRO A 34 -7.55 -8.39 1.88
N THR A 35 -6.79 -8.93 2.83
CA THR A 35 -5.32 -8.80 2.87
C THR A 35 -4.63 -9.56 1.72
N LEU A 36 -5.32 -10.55 1.14
CA LEU A 36 -4.86 -11.31 -0.02
C LEU A 36 -5.15 -10.63 -1.36
N ASN A 37 -5.80 -9.45 -1.36
CA ASN A 37 -6.05 -8.67 -2.58
C ASN A 37 -4.75 -8.11 -3.16
N MET A 38 -4.04 -8.99 -3.85
CA MET A 38 -2.74 -8.74 -4.45
C MET A 38 -2.84 -8.79 -5.96
N PHE A 39 -2.24 -7.82 -6.63
CA PHE A 39 -2.24 -7.73 -8.08
C PHE A 39 -0.86 -7.30 -8.57
N ARG A 40 -0.55 -7.65 -9.82
CA ARG A 40 0.65 -7.15 -10.49
C ARG A 40 0.45 -5.68 -10.87
N ARG A 41 1.40 -4.80 -10.51
CA ARG A 41 1.34 -3.36 -10.84
C ARG A 41 1.77 -3.04 -12.27
N PHE A 42 2.40 -3.98 -12.97
CA PHE A 42 2.93 -3.83 -14.33
C PHE A 42 3.91 -2.65 -14.48
N GLY A 43 4.82 -2.47 -13.52
CA GLY A 43 5.62 -1.25 -13.40
C GLY A 43 6.43 -0.89 -14.64
N ALA A 44 7.12 -1.87 -15.23
CA ALA A 44 7.91 -1.68 -16.45
C ALA A 44 7.03 -1.41 -17.69
N LEU A 45 5.85 -2.02 -17.76
CA LEU A 45 4.94 -1.83 -18.89
C LEU A 45 4.28 -0.44 -18.83
N ASN A 46 3.87 0.01 -17.65
CA ASN A 46 3.35 1.36 -17.46
C ASN A 46 4.41 2.43 -17.75
N ALA A 47 5.66 2.21 -17.31
CA ALA A 47 6.77 3.10 -17.65
C ALA A 47 6.98 3.16 -19.17
N ARG A 48 6.94 2.02 -19.86
CA ARG A 48 7.02 1.96 -21.32
C ARG A 48 5.89 2.73 -22.00
N ASN A 49 4.66 2.61 -21.50
CA ASN A 49 3.52 3.37 -22.02
C ASN A 49 3.76 4.89 -21.92
N LEU A 50 4.23 5.36 -20.75
CA LEU A 50 4.56 6.78 -20.55
C LEU A 50 5.67 7.26 -21.50
N LEU A 51 6.71 6.45 -21.70
CA LEU A 51 7.80 6.78 -22.62
C LEU A 51 7.31 6.90 -24.08
N TYR A 52 6.40 6.03 -24.51
CA TYR A 52 5.83 6.10 -25.85
C TYR A 52 4.92 7.33 -26.02
N LEU A 53 4.06 7.62 -25.04
CA LEU A 53 3.24 8.84 -25.05
C LEU A 53 4.09 10.12 -25.06
N GLN A 54 5.19 10.13 -24.31
CA GLN A 54 6.13 11.24 -24.32
C GLN A 54 6.79 11.43 -25.69
N SER A 55 7.20 10.35 -26.35
CA SER A 55 7.76 10.41 -27.70
C SER A 55 6.76 10.95 -28.72
N GLU A 56 5.51 10.44 -28.71
CA GLU A 56 4.46 10.90 -29.62
C GLU A 56 4.15 12.39 -29.40
N LEU A 57 4.08 12.84 -28.15
CA LEU A 57 3.87 14.25 -27.83
C LEU A 57 5.01 15.16 -28.32
N LEU A 58 6.26 14.71 -28.21
CA LEU A 58 7.40 15.48 -28.72
C LEU A 58 7.36 15.64 -30.24
N ASP A 59 6.97 14.59 -30.97
CA ASP A 59 6.82 14.65 -32.42
C ASP A 59 5.72 15.65 -32.82
N LEU A 60 4.56 15.57 -32.16
CA LEU A 60 3.44 16.48 -32.40
C LEU A 60 3.77 17.93 -32.02
N GLU A 61 4.48 18.15 -30.90
CA GLU A 61 4.91 19.48 -30.47
C GLU A 61 5.87 20.11 -31.49
N ASN A 62 6.82 19.31 -32.02
CA ASN A 62 7.74 19.77 -33.06
C ASN A 62 7.01 20.09 -34.37
N GLU A 63 6.00 19.32 -34.74
CA GLU A 63 5.15 19.60 -35.90
C GLU A 63 4.35 20.90 -35.70
N LEU A 64 3.77 21.10 -34.52
CA LEU A 64 3.01 22.30 -34.19
C LEU A 64 3.88 23.56 -34.31
N LYS A 65 5.09 23.54 -33.74
CA LYS A 65 6.04 24.66 -33.84
C LYS A 65 6.36 25.02 -35.30
N LYS A 66 6.47 24.02 -36.18
CA LYS A 66 6.73 24.26 -37.61
C LYS A 66 5.53 24.91 -38.29
N ILE A 67 4.31 24.42 -38.02
CA ILE A 67 3.08 24.99 -38.60
C ILE A 67 2.87 26.41 -38.09
N GLU A 68 3.02 26.64 -36.78
CA GLU A 68 2.91 27.97 -36.17
C GLU A 68 3.90 28.96 -36.77
N TYR A 69 5.14 28.53 -37.01
CA TYR A 69 6.12 29.35 -37.70
C TYR A 69 5.68 29.69 -39.13
N CYS A 70 5.26 28.69 -39.92
CA CYS A 70 4.77 28.89 -41.29
C CYS A 70 3.55 29.82 -41.34
N ASP A 71 2.61 29.69 -40.40
CA ASP A 71 1.41 30.52 -40.32
C ASP A 71 1.75 31.95 -39.88
N SER A 72 2.80 32.15 -39.09
CA SER A 72 3.28 33.47 -38.66
C SER A 72 3.88 34.30 -39.81
N VAL A 73 4.54 33.64 -40.77
CA VAL A 73 5.14 34.27 -41.96
C VAL A 73 4.23 34.21 -43.19
N GLY A 74 3.07 33.56 -43.07
CA GLY A 74 2.11 33.37 -44.14
C GLY A 74 1.33 34.63 -44.51
N ASN A 75 0.55 34.53 -45.59
CA ASN A 75 -0.34 35.60 -46.03
C ASN A 75 -1.73 35.47 -45.38
N GLU A 76 -2.57 36.49 -45.58
CA GLU A 76 -3.96 36.56 -45.12
C GLU A 76 -4.11 36.66 -43.59
N LYS A 77 -5.08 35.91 -43.03
CA LYS A 77 -5.42 35.92 -41.61
C LYS A 77 -4.59 34.95 -40.77
N ARG A 78 -3.71 34.15 -41.36
CA ARG A 78 -2.92 33.13 -40.65
C ARG A 78 -2.01 33.69 -39.56
N PRO A 79 -1.34 34.85 -39.74
CA PRO A 79 -0.58 35.47 -38.65
C PRO A 79 -1.45 35.92 -37.45
N LEU A 80 -2.77 36.00 -37.63
CA LEU A 80 -3.71 36.30 -36.54
C LEU A 80 -3.97 35.08 -35.66
N TYR A 81 -3.71 33.84 -36.12
CA TYR A 81 -3.95 32.62 -35.33
C TYR A 81 -3.20 32.62 -34.00
N ALA A 82 -1.97 33.15 -33.98
CA ALA A 82 -1.17 33.26 -32.76
C ALA A 82 -1.63 34.40 -31.82
N LYS A 83 -2.40 35.36 -32.33
CA LYS A 83 -2.81 36.58 -31.60
C LYS A 83 -4.27 36.53 -31.14
N ASP A 84 -5.10 35.81 -31.89
CA ASP A 84 -6.53 35.64 -31.63
C ASP A 84 -6.93 34.17 -31.78
N CYS A 85 -7.19 33.53 -30.64
CA CYS A 85 -7.70 32.17 -30.58
C CYS A 85 -9.00 32.00 -31.38
N LYS A 86 -9.84 33.04 -31.48
CA LYS A 86 -11.10 32.99 -32.24
C LYS A 86 -10.87 32.74 -33.72
N GLU A 87 -9.90 33.43 -34.30
CA GLU A 87 -9.52 33.20 -35.70
C GLU A 87 -8.95 31.79 -35.88
N LEU A 88 -8.18 31.27 -34.91
CA LEU A 88 -7.62 29.92 -34.97
C LEU A 88 -8.71 28.83 -34.93
N TYR A 89 -9.58 28.79 -33.92
CA TYR A 89 -10.56 27.70 -33.81
C TYR A 89 -11.69 27.80 -34.85
N THR A 90 -11.99 29.01 -35.36
CA THR A 90 -13.00 29.19 -36.42
C THR A 90 -12.45 28.81 -37.80
N SER A 91 -11.14 28.86 -38.00
CA SER A 91 -10.51 28.57 -39.28
C SER A 91 -10.52 27.09 -39.69
N ASN A 92 -10.70 26.17 -38.74
CA ASN A 92 -10.50 24.73 -38.93
C ASN A 92 -9.15 24.40 -39.62
N SER A 93 -8.10 25.18 -39.31
CA SER A 93 -6.79 25.06 -39.95
C SER A 93 -6.07 23.77 -39.56
N PRO A 94 -5.04 23.37 -40.34
CA PRO A 94 -4.14 22.28 -39.93
C PRO A 94 -3.53 22.51 -38.54
N GLN A 95 -3.20 23.77 -38.19
CA GLN A 95 -2.71 24.13 -36.86
C GLN A 95 -3.73 23.77 -35.76
N TRP A 96 -5.00 24.12 -35.96
CA TRP A 96 -6.05 23.84 -34.98
C TRP A 96 -6.31 22.33 -34.84
N ASN A 97 -6.37 21.59 -35.95
CA ASN A 97 -6.55 20.14 -35.93
C ASN A 97 -5.39 19.42 -35.23
N LEU A 98 -4.16 19.86 -35.49
CA LEU A 98 -2.97 19.33 -34.80
C LEU A 98 -3.01 19.65 -33.31
N PHE A 99 -3.41 20.86 -32.94
CA PHE A 99 -3.59 21.25 -31.54
C PHE A 99 -4.65 20.39 -30.82
N LEU A 100 -5.78 20.08 -31.48
CA LEU A 100 -6.79 19.18 -30.93
C LEU A 100 -6.22 17.77 -30.68
N ARG A 101 -5.45 17.24 -31.62
CA ARG A 101 -4.76 15.95 -31.45
C ARG A 101 -3.76 15.97 -30.29
N ILE A 102 -2.99 17.05 -30.15
CA ILE A 102 -2.08 17.25 -29.00
C ILE A 102 -2.88 17.29 -27.71
N LYS A 103 -4.01 17.99 -27.66
CA LYS A 103 -4.85 18.09 -26.47
C LYS A 103 -5.35 16.72 -26.00
N GLU A 104 -5.79 15.87 -26.93
CA GLU A 104 -6.20 14.50 -26.63
C GLU A 104 -5.02 13.67 -26.09
N LYS A 105 -3.87 13.71 -26.78
CA LYS A 105 -2.68 12.97 -26.37
C LYS A 105 -2.11 13.42 -25.03
N LEU A 106 -2.15 14.73 -24.77
CA LEU A 106 -1.69 15.31 -23.52
C LEU A 106 -2.60 14.89 -22.35
N LYS A 107 -3.91 14.77 -22.59
CA LYS A 107 -4.85 14.21 -21.62
C LYS A 107 -4.50 12.75 -21.30
N GLU A 108 -4.33 11.90 -22.32
CA GLU A 108 -3.93 10.50 -22.15
C GLU A 108 -2.63 10.37 -21.33
N TYR A 109 -1.61 11.17 -21.65
CA TYR A 109 -0.33 11.20 -20.94
C TYR A 109 -0.49 11.60 -19.47
N ASN A 110 -1.21 12.70 -19.19
CA ASN A 110 -1.39 13.20 -17.84
C ASN A 110 -2.20 12.22 -16.98
N GLU A 111 -3.23 11.60 -17.54
CA GLU A 111 -4.02 10.57 -16.85
C GLU A 111 -3.18 9.34 -16.52
N ALA A 112 -2.40 8.84 -17.48
CA ALA A 112 -1.49 7.72 -17.27
C ALA A 112 -0.41 8.03 -16.21
N LEU A 113 0.10 9.27 -16.19
CA LEU A 113 1.11 9.70 -15.22
C LEU A 113 0.55 9.73 -13.79
N LEU A 114 -0.67 10.26 -13.62
CA LEU A 114 -1.37 10.26 -12.34
C LEU A 114 -1.66 8.84 -11.86
N GLN A 115 -2.18 7.97 -12.74
CA GLN A 115 -2.41 6.56 -12.41
C GLN A 115 -1.13 5.86 -11.96
N GLN A 116 -0.02 6.09 -12.66
CA GLN A 116 1.27 5.52 -12.28
C GLN A 116 1.78 6.06 -10.94
N HIS A 117 1.59 7.34 -10.65
CA HIS A 117 1.90 7.93 -9.34
C HIS A 117 1.13 7.22 -8.23
N PHE A 118 -0.18 7.00 -8.40
CA PHE A 118 -0.97 6.27 -7.41
C PHE A 118 -0.46 4.83 -7.25
N LEU A 119 -0.23 4.10 -8.34
CA LEU A 119 0.26 2.71 -8.30
C LEU A 119 1.63 2.56 -7.61
N GLN A 120 2.52 3.55 -7.75
CA GLN A 120 3.83 3.53 -7.08
C GLN A 120 3.74 3.69 -5.56
N ASN A 121 2.71 4.37 -5.08
CA ASN A 121 2.48 4.60 -3.65
C ASN A 121 1.73 3.45 -2.97
N ILE A 122 1.18 2.49 -3.72
CA ILE A 122 0.54 1.31 -3.15
C ILE A 122 1.62 0.43 -2.49
N PRO A 123 1.45 0.04 -1.22
CA PRO A 123 2.45 -0.76 -0.52
C PRO A 123 2.63 -2.14 -1.17
N LYS A 124 3.85 -2.65 -1.05
CA LYS A 124 4.14 -4.05 -1.35
C LYS A 124 3.41 -4.96 -0.37
N PRO A 125 2.98 -6.16 -0.80
CA PRO A 125 2.39 -7.14 0.10
C PRO A 125 3.36 -7.54 1.21
N ASP A 126 2.80 -7.88 2.36
CA ASP A 126 3.56 -8.47 3.44
C ASP A 126 4.00 -9.90 3.06
N LYS A 127 5.16 -10.34 3.58
CA LYS A 127 5.72 -11.66 3.26
C LYS A 127 4.80 -12.80 3.69
N TYR A 128 4.06 -12.64 4.79
CA TYR A 128 3.14 -13.66 5.29
C TYR A 128 1.89 -13.75 4.42
N ASP A 129 1.29 -12.62 4.03
CA ASP A 129 0.16 -12.60 3.10
C ASP A 129 0.55 -13.19 1.73
N GLN A 130 1.77 -12.87 1.26
CA GLN A 130 2.29 -13.45 0.03
C GLN A 130 2.50 -14.97 0.17
N ALA A 131 3.00 -15.47 1.29
CA ALA A 131 3.12 -16.91 1.51
C ALA A 131 1.75 -17.61 1.54
N ASP A 132 0.74 -16.99 2.17
CA ASP A 132 -0.61 -17.55 2.26
C ASP A 132 -1.28 -17.69 0.90
N ILE A 133 -1.20 -16.67 0.05
CA ILE A 133 -1.82 -16.75 -1.28
C ILE A 133 -1.14 -17.82 -2.12
N LEU A 134 0.18 -17.98 -1.99
CA LEU A 134 0.93 -19.01 -2.72
C LEU A 134 0.58 -20.40 -2.21
N ASP A 135 0.44 -20.58 -0.90
CA ASP A 135 0.00 -21.85 -0.34
C ASP A 135 -1.44 -22.18 -0.77
N PHE A 136 -2.32 -21.18 -0.79
CA PHE A 136 -3.67 -21.33 -1.30
C PHE A 136 -3.67 -21.74 -2.77
N ILE A 137 -2.90 -21.07 -3.64
CA ILE A 137 -2.87 -21.35 -5.08
C ILE A 137 -2.23 -22.71 -5.38
N PHE A 138 -1.08 -23.01 -4.78
CA PHE A 138 -0.25 -24.15 -5.18
C PHE A 138 -0.41 -25.40 -4.31
N THR A 139 -0.75 -25.25 -3.02
CA THR A 139 -0.80 -26.38 -2.07
C THR A 139 -2.23 -26.78 -1.67
N SER A 140 -3.17 -25.83 -1.64
CA SER A 140 -4.53 -26.10 -1.17
C SER A 140 -5.20 -27.18 -2.01
N LYS A 141 -5.76 -28.20 -1.36
CA LYS A 141 -6.55 -29.26 -2.01
C LYS A 141 -7.74 -28.69 -2.80
N LYS A 142 -8.24 -27.52 -2.43
CA LYS A 142 -9.35 -26.85 -3.12
C LYS A 142 -8.93 -26.26 -4.47
N MET A 143 -7.76 -25.62 -4.52
CA MET A 143 -7.29 -24.88 -5.69
C MET A 143 -6.42 -25.76 -6.61
N ASN A 144 -5.54 -26.57 -6.03
CA ASN A 144 -4.71 -27.58 -6.69
C ASN A 144 -3.98 -27.08 -7.95
N ASN A 145 -3.32 -25.91 -7.86
CA ASN A 145 -2.56 -25.30 -8.95
C ASN A 145 -3.33 -25.21 -10.29
N PRO A 146 -4.40 -24.39 -10.36
CA PRO A 146 -5.36 -24.41 -11.46
C PRO A 146 -4.88 -23.63 -12.70
N PHE A 147 -3.87 -22.78 -12.56
CA PHE A 147 -3.42 -21.87 -13.62
C PHE A 147 -2.51 -22.59 -14.62
N THR A 148 -2.92 -22.61 -15.89
CA THR A 148 -2.21 -23.30 -16.97
C THR A 148 -1.50 -22.34 -17.93
N ALA A 149 -1.91 -21.06 -17.97
CA ALA A 149 -1.37 -20.07 -18.88
C ALA A 149 -0.16 -19.33 -18.28
N TYR A 150 0.27 -18.24 -18.92
CA TYR A 150 1.39 -17.41 -18.46
C TYR A 150 1.13 -16.72 -17.11
N ASP A 151 -0.14 -16.58 -16.74
CA ASP A 151 -0.63 -16.07 -15.46
C ASP A 151 -0.13 -16.88 -14.25
N ARG A 152 0.16 -18.18 -14.41
CA ARG A 152 0.73 -19.02 -13.35
C ARG A 152 2.03 -18.47 -12.77
N TYR A 153 2.79 -17.72 -13.57
CA TYR A 153 4.07 -17.13 -13.16
C TYR A 153 3.90 -15.76 -12.48
N ILE A 154 2.70 -15.17 -12.47
CA ILE A 154 2.43 -13.89 -11.82
C ILE A 154 2.62 -14.00 -10.30
N TRP A 155 2.39 -15.17 -9.74
CA TRP A 155 2.50 -15.44 -8.31
C TRP A 155 3.91 -15.95 -7.93
N GLY A 156 4.71 -16.35 -8.92
CA GLY A 156 6.02 -16.94 -8.73
C GLY A 156 5.99 -18.46 -8.95
N VAL A 157 7.13 -19.11 -8.74
CA VAL A 157 7.24 -20.57 -8.89
C VAL A 157 7.76 -21.19 -7.61
N LYS A 158 6.96 -22.07 -6.99
CA LYS A 158 7.32 -22.77 -5.76
C LYS A 158 8.58 -23.62 -5.98
N GLY A 159 9.62 -23.38 -5.18
CA GLY A 159 10.87 -24.15 -5.22
C GLY A 159 11.97 -23.60 -6.14
N LEU A 160 11.76 -22.47 -6.81
CA LEU A 160 12.79 -21.78 -7.60
C LEU A 160 13.19 -20.47 -6.93
N PRO A 161 14.33 -20.41 -6.21
CA PRO A 161 14.81 -19.17 -5.61
C PRO A 161 15.09 -18.13 -6.70
N GLY A 162 14.57 -16.91 -6.53
CA GLY A 162 14.67 -15.83 -7.52
C GLY A 162 13.48 -15.67 -8.46
N HIS A 163 12.50 -16.59 -8.40
CA HIS A 163 11.20 -16.45 -9.08
C HIS A 163 10.09 -15.89 -8.17
N ASP A 164 10.46 -15.03 -7.21
CA ASP A 164 9.48 -14.23 -6.48
C ASP A 164 8.98 -13.11 -7.39
N SER A 165 7.67 -12.85 -7.39
CA SER A 165 7.06 -11.80 -8.19
C SER A 165 7.37 -10.41 -7.63
N PRO A 166 8.30 -9.64 -8.23
CA PRO A 166 8.78 -8.40 -7.60
C PRO A 166 7.79 -7.24 -7.74
N ASP A 167 6.74 -7.45 -8.52
CA ASP A 167 5.84 -6.41 -9.03
C ASP A 167 4.42 -6.52 -8.45
N LEU A 168 4.24 -7.28 -7.37
CA LEU A 168 2.96 -7.38 -6.67
C LEU A 168 2.74 -6.18 -5.75
N ILE A 169 1.50 -5.70 -5.72
CA ILE A 169 0.99 -4.66 -4.83
C ILE A 169 -0.19 -5.21 -4.04
N ALA A 170 -0.35 -4.76 -2.79
CA ALA A 170 -1.48 -5.13 -1.96
C ALA A 170 -2.46 -3.95 -1.84
N LEU A 171 -3.73 -4.17 -2.22
CA LEU A 171 -4.77 -3.14 -2.10
C LEU A 171 -5.06 -2.80 -0.63
N LYS A 172 -4.91 -3.78 0.26
CA LYS A 172 -5.02 -3.62 1.70
C LYS A 172 -3.84 -4.31 2.37
N SER A 173 -2.80 -3.54 2.69
CA SER A 173 -1.72 -4.03 3.54
C SER A 173 -2.27 -4.27 4.96
N ARG A 174 -1.78 -5.32 5.64
CA ARG A 174 -1.88 -5.37 7.11
C ARG A 174 -1.33 -4.05 7.65
N ARG A 175 -2.03 -3.45 8.61
CA ARG A 175 -1.49 -2.32 9.36
C ARG A 175 -0.20 -2.86 9.97
N LYS A 176 0.95 -2.29 9.62
CA LYS A 176 2.20 -2.65 10.29
C LYS A 176 1.99 -2.28 11.75
N GLU A 177 1.68 -3.29 12.55
CA GLU A 177 1.75 -3.22 14.00
C GLU A 177 3.11 -2.59 14.34
N ASP A 178 3.09 -1.55 15.18
CA ASP A 178 4.29 -0.83 15.58
C ASP A 178 5.37 -1.83 16.02
N LYS A 179 6.67 -1.50 15.88
CA LYS A 179 7.77 -2.42 16.21
C LYS A 179 7.58 -3.09 17.58
N PHE A 180 6.98 -2.36 18.52
CA PHE A 180 6.56 -2.85 19.81
C PHE A 180 5.49 -3.95 19.76
N SER A 181 4.39 -3.76 19.03
CA SER A 181 3.35 -4.77 18.87
C SER A 181 3.90 -6.07 18.26
N ASN A 182 4.85 -6.00 17.32
CA ASN A 182 5.55 -7.20 16.82
C ASN A 182 6.44 -7.88 17.87
N ILE A 183 7.18 -7.10 18.69
CA ILE A 183 8.01 -7.65 19.78
C ILE A 183 7.13 -8.28 20.86
N VAL A 184 6.04 -7.62 21.24
CA VAL A 184 5.04 -8.12 22.20
C VAL A 184 4.36 -9.36 21.64
N ALA A 185 3.95 -9.34 20.38
CA ALA A 185 3.31 -10.48 19.73
C ALA A 185 4.22 -11.72 19.72
N THR A 186 5.51 -11.52 19.46
CA THR A 186 6.47 -12.61 19.33
C THR A 186 7.00 -13.11 20.69
N TYR A 187 7.32 -12.21 21.61
CA TYR A 187 8.01 -12.56 22.86
C TYR A 187 7.14 -12.50 24.11
N ALA A 188 6.11 -11.63 24.15
CA ALA A 188 5.28 -11.47 25.34
C ALA A 188 4.06 -12.39 25.35
N ILE A 189 3.55 -12.81 24.19
CA ILE A 189 2.33 -13.64 24.14
C ILE A 189 2.54 -15.05 24.72
N GLN A 190 3.69 -15.68 24.53
CA GLN A 190 3.97 -17.00 25.09
C GLN A 190 3.98 -17.04 26.64
N PRO A 191 4.74 -16.17 27.34
CA PRO A 191 4.71 -16.13 28.81
C PRO A 191 3.39 -15.57 29.36
N LEU A 192 2.74 -14.62 28.66
CA LEU A 192 1.45 -14.07 29.08
C LEU A 192 0.31 -15.10 28.94
N HIS A 193 0.35 -15.97 27.93
CA HIS A 193 -0.59 -17.08 27.77
C HIS A 193 -0.40 -18.15 28.84
N TRP A 194 0.85 -18.39 29.27
CA TRP A 194 1.14 -19.26 30.42
C TRP A 194 0.59 -18.68 31.73
N CYS A 195 0.66 -17.36 31.94
CA CYS A 195 0.12 -16.70 33.13
C CYS A 195 -1.40 -16.43 33.09
N PHE A 196 -2.00 -16.16 31.93
CA PHE A 196 -3.41 -15.78 31.79
C PHE A 196 -4.15 -16.74 30.81
N SER A 197 -4.57 -17.88 31.34
CA SER A 197 -5.27 -18.99 30.64
C SER A 197 -6.62 -18.64 29.97
N ARG A 198 -7.07 -17.38 29.95
CA ARG A 198 -8.40 -16.96 29.43
C ARG A 198 -8.40 -16.40 28.02
N PHE A 199 -7.23 -16.16 27.42
CA PHE A 199 -7.13 -15.61 26.06
C PHE A 199 -6.96 -16.73 25.04
N LYS A 200 -8.09 -17.26 24.52
CA LYS A 200 -8.07 -18.18 23.38
C LYS A 200 -7.97 -17.37 22.08
N PRO A 201 -6.93 -17.54 21.25
CA PRO A 201 -6.97 -17.05 19.88
C PRO A 201 -7.97 -17.90 19.08
N GLY A 202 -8.74 -17.26 18.20
CA GLY A 202 -9.53 -17.95 17.19
C GLY A 202 -8.60 -18.60 16.18
N TYR A 203 -8.56 -19.93 16.15
CA TYR A 203 -7.79 -20.69 15.16
C TYR A 203 -8.73 -21.13 14.04
N GLU A 204 -8.63 -20.49 12.88
CA GLU A 204 -9.13 -21.09 11.64
C GLU A 204 -8.00 -21.12 10.60
N LYS A 205 -7.68 -22.34 10.15
CA LYS A 205 -6.84 -22.64 8.97
C LYS A 205 -5.49 -21.91 8.91
N GLY A 206 -4.65 -22.11 9.92
CA GLY A 206 -3.19 -21.95 9.78
C GLY A 206 -2.62 -20.57 10.07
N GLN A 207 -3.41 -19.61 10.57
CA GLN A 207 -2.87 -18.36 11.09
C GLN A 207 -3.48 -17.95 12.43
N VAL A 208 -2.65 -17.41 13.31
CA VAL A 208 -3.12 -16.68 14.49
C VAL A 208 -3.59 -15.32 14.00
N LEU A 209 -4.88 -15.21 13.69
CA LEU A 209 -5.51 -13.93 13.46
C LEU A 209 -5.65 -13.27 14.84
N TYR A 210 -4.60 -12.57 15.28
CA TYR A 210 -4.73 -11.72 16.45
C TYR A 210 -5.75 -10.65 16.11
N GLN A 211 -6.90 -10.74 16.76
CA GLN A 211 -7.91 -9.70 16.72
C GLN A 211 -7.21 -8.42 17.18
N ASP A 212 -7.02 -7.45 16.27
CA ASP A 212 -6.30 -6.17 16.47
C ASP A 212 -6.59 -5.53 17.84
N GLY A 213 -7.81 -5.70 18.36
CA GLY A 213 -8.21 -5.19 19.67
C GLY A 213 -7.51 -5.83 20.88
N THR A 214 -7.09 -7.09 20.83
CA THR A 214 -6.46 -7.78 21.99
C THR A 214 -4.98 -7.43 22.10
N VAL A 215 -4.26 -7.38 20.98
CA VAL A 215 -2.84 -6.97 20.96
C VAL A 215 -2.73 -5.50 21.34
N MET A 216 -3.57 -4.62 20.79
CA MET A 216 -3.59 -3.20 21.15
C MET A 216 -3.90 -2.97 22.64
N LYS A 217 -4.82 -3.75 23.23
CA LYS A 217 -5.12 -3.66 24.68
C LYS A 217 -3.93 -4.11 25.53
N ILE A 218 -3.28 -5.23 25.19
CA ILE A 218 -2.11 -5.73 25.93
C ILE A 218 -0.96 -4.72 25.84
N THR A 219 -0.69 -4.21 24.64
CA THR A 219 0.29 -3.15 24.39
C THR A 219 0.01 -1.92 25.25
N TYR A 220 -1.25 -1.49 25.33
CA TYR A 220 -1.67 -0.35 26.14
C TYR A 220 -1.43 -0.58 27.65
N TRP A 221 -1.78 -1.76 28.17
CA TRP A 221 -1.54 -2.12 29.57
C TRP A 221 -0.06 -2.22 29.90
N MET A 222 0.75 -2.83 29.02
CA MET A 222 2.20 -2.92 29.20
C MET A 222 2.85 -1.54 29.17
N ASN A 223 2.45 -0.67 28.25
CA ASN A 223 2.95 0.71 28.18
C ASN A 223 2.64 1.48 29.47
N GLY A 224 1.42 1.34 30.01
CA GLY A 224 1.05 1.93 31.30
C GLY A 224 1.86 1.39 32.48
N ALA A 225 2.15 0.07 32.49
CA ALA A 225 2.97 -0.54 33.54
C ALA A 225 4.43 -0.06 33.48
N VAL A 226 5.03 -0.01 32.29
CA VAL A 226 6.41 0.50 32.11
C VAL A 226 6.48 1.99 32.49
N ALA A 227 5.50 2.80 32.07
CA ALA A 227 5.44 4.22 32.38
C ALA A 227 5.36 4.52 33.88
N SER A 228 4.81 3.62 34.70
CA SER A 228 4.74 3.78 36.15
C SER A 228 5.95 3.20 36.90
N ILE A 229 6.54 2.11 36.42
CA ILE A 229 7.69 1.45 37.08
C ILE A 229 8.99 2.25 36.87
N VAL A 230 9.20 2.80 35.67
CA VAL A 230 10.45 3.49 35.32
C VAL A 230 10.73 4.70 36.23
N PRO A 231 9.76 5.62 36.50
CA PRO A 231 9.99 6.74 37.42
C PRO A 231 10.31 6.31 38.85
N ILE A 232 9.62 5.28 39.35
CA ILE A 232 9.83 4.76 40.72
C ILE A 232 11.23 4.14 40.86
N ALA A 233 11.67 3.38 39.87
CA ALA A 233 13.02 2.82 39.83
C ALA A 233 14.10 3.91 39.75
N CYS A 234 13.86 4.97 38.96
CA CYS A 234 14.77 6.13 38.88
C CYS A 234 14.92 6.84 40.22
N ILE A 235 13.82 7.10 40.93
CA ILE A 235 13.84 7.73 42.26
C ILE A 235 14.62 6.87 43.25
N PHE A 236 14.41 5.55 43.24
CA PHE A 236 15.10 4.63 44.13
C PHE A 236 16.61 4.56 43.86
N ALA A 237 17.01 4.56 42.58
CA ALA A 237 18.42 4.59 42.19
C ALA A 237 19.12 5.89 42.62
N LEU A 238 18.45 7.04 42.47
CA LEU A 238 18.98 8.33 42.90
C LEU A 238 19.06 8.46 44.43
N TYR A 239 18.20 7.77 45.18
CA TYR A 239 18.24 7.75 46.64
C TYR A 239 19.49 7.05 47.20
N LYS A 240 20.08 6.11 46.45
CA LYS A 240 21.28 5.36 46.87
C LYS A 240 22.60 6.09 46.59
N ILE A 241 22.57 7.29 46.01
CA ILE A 241 23.76 8.05 45.62
C ILE A 241 23.90 9.28 46.52
N ASP A 242 24.88 9.26 47.42
CA ASP A 242 25.08 10.32 48.42
C ASP A 242 25.77 11.59 47.86
N THR A 243 26.49 11.48 46.73
CA THR A 243 27.23 12.61 46.14
C THR A 243 26.44 13.34 45.06
N VAL A 244 26.32 14.66 45.17
CA VAL A 244 25.54 15.52 44.25
C VAL A 244 26.01 15.41 42.80
N GLU A 245 27.32 15.36 42.54
CA GLU A 245 27.87 15.25 41.18
C GLU A 245 27.45 13.96 40.47
N ARG A 246 27.54 12.81 41.17
CA ARG A 246 27.10 11.52 40.61
C ARG A 246 25.59 11.46 40.42
N ARG A 247 24.83 12.18 41.25
CA ARG A 247 23.36 12.25 41.13
C ARG A 247 22.93 12.98 39.85
N ILE A 248 23.61 14.07 39.51
CA ILE A 248 23.38 14.80 38.25
C ILE A 248 23.76 13.92 37.04
N ALA A 249 24.93 13.27 37.08
CA ALA A 249 25.37 12.38 36.01
C ALA A 249 24.42 11.18 35.81
N ALA A 250 23.92 10.59 36.89
CA ALA A 250 22.94 9.50 36.84
C ALA A 250 21.60 9.97 36.25
N SER A 251 21.12 11.15 36.64
CA SER A 251 19.89 11.74 36.07
C SER A 251 20.01 11.97 34.56
N ALA A 252 21.14 12.49 34.09
CA ALA A 252 21.40 12.65 32.66
C ALA A 252 21.41 11.30 31.93
N GLY A 253 22.04 10.27 32.52
CA GLY A 253 22.04 8.91 31.98
C GLY A 253 20.64 8.28 31.89
N PHE A 254 19.80 8.47 32.91
CA PHE A 254 18.42 7.98 32.90
C PHE A 254 17.56 8.68 31.85
N ASN A 255 17.74 9.99 31.63
CA ASN A 255 17.03 10.71 30.57
C ASN A 255 17.41 10.21 29.17
N VAL A 256 18.68 9.91 28.92
CA VAL A 256 19.12 9.27 27.66
C VAL A 256 18.52 7.87 27.51
N LEU A 257 18.51 7.08 28.59
CA LEU A 257 17.93 5.74 28.57
C LEU A 257 16.41 5.78 28.33
N ALA A 258 15.69 6.73 28.96
CA ALA A 258 14.27 6.96 28.73
C ALA A 258 14.01 7.36 27.27
N ALA A 259 14.81 8.25 26.70
CA ALA A 259 14.72 8.63 25.29
C ALA A 259 14.91 7.43 24.35
N LEU A 260 15.92 6.60 24.62
CA LEU A 260 16.20 5.38 23.87
C LEU A 260 15.06 4.37 24.00
N VAL A 261 14.52 4.19 25.21
CA VAL A 261 13.36 3.32 25.45
C VAL A 261 12.15 3.87 24.70
N THR A 262 11.79 5.15 24.81
CA THR A 262 10.68 5.74 24.05
C THR A 262 10.88 5.59 22.54
N GLN A 263 12.10 5.76 22.02
CA GLN A 263 12.37 5.58 20.59
C GLN A 263 12.30 4.11 20.12
N ILE A 264 12.61 3.16 21.00
CA ILE A 264 12.55 1.72 20.73
C ILE A 264 11.11 1.19 20.89
N PHE A 265 10.39 1.65 21.90
CA PHE A 265 9.09 1.15 22.32
C PHE A 265 7.91 1.91 21.72
N THR A 266 8.11 3.15 21.27
CA THR A 266 7.06 3.97 20.64
C THR A 266 7.54 4.40 19.24
N ASN A 267 6.66 4.35 18.23
CA ASN A 267 6.91 4.97 16.93
C ASN A 267 6.79 6.52 17.03
N ALA A 268 7.35 7.09 18.10
CA ALA A 268 7.32 8.52 18.37
C ALA A 268 8.04 9.26 17.24
N THR A 269 7.38 10.28 16.71
CA THR A 269 7.99 11.18 15.75
C THR A 269 9.16 11.91 16.40
N ARG A 270 10.13 12.37 15.60
CA ARG A 270 11.34 13.05 16.13
C ARG A 270 10.98 14.19 17.10
N GLY A 271 9.88 14.90 16.85
CA GLY A 271 9.39 15.98 17.73
C GLY A 271 8.88 15.53 19.10
N GLU A 272 8.26 14.35 19.19
CA GLU A 272 7.75 13.81 20.46
C GLU A 272 8.89 13.30 21.35
N VAL A 273 9.94 12.73 20.75
CA VAL A 273 11.16 12.35 21.47
C VAL A 273 11.84 13.58 22.08
N PHE A 274 11.90 14.71 21.36
CA PHE A 274 12.44 15.95 21.91
C PHE A 274 11.60 16.52 23.06
N ALA A 275 10.28 16.39 23.01
CA ALA A 275 9.40 16.85 24.09
C ALA A 275 9.59 16.04 25.39
N VAL A 276 9.78 14.73 25.28
CA VAL A 276 10.03 13.85 26.44
C VAL A 276 11.40 14.10 27.07
N VAL A 277 12.41 14.45 26.28
CA VAL A 277 13.77 14.73 26.77
C VAL A 277 13.91 16.13 27.37
N ALA A 278 13.05 17.07 26.99
CA ALA A 278 13.07 18.45 27.46
C ALA A 278 12.34 18.68 28.80
N MET A 279 11.59 17.69 29.29
CA MET A 279 10.96 17.68 30.64
C MET A 279 11.91 17.13 31.69
#